data_AF-A0A5Z7XSP9-F1
#
_entry.id   AF-A0A5Z7XSP9-F1
#
_cell.length_a   1.000
_cell.length_b   1.000
_cell.length_c   1.000
_cell.angle_alpha   90.00
_cell.angle_beta   90.00
_cell.angle_gamma   90.00
#
_symmetry.space_group_name_H-M   'P 1'
#
loop_
_entity.id
_entity.type
_entity.pdbx_description
1 polymer ?
#
loop_
_entity_poly.entity_id
_entity_poly.type
_entity_poly.pdbx_seq_one_letter_code
_entity_poly.pdbx_strand_id
1 'polypeptide(L)'
;MTIDRQALRERYSPKPVPKCHICGEEMTIQRISASRITYGCTGATYDDKGCHYAEGRSIADDHYEQSRVTVVDVSDPDVLALLDELEAETGYREGAFIACNRWHDKFRETEDKLECAERRIAELEARKVNLSKLSVGEVMHMSGFSRDYAEGWCAGNDNAIHEIRAAGIKVKGE
;
A
#
# COMPACT_ATOMS: atom_id res chain seq x y z
N MET A 1 24.10 -5.59 10.07
CA MET A 1 24.13 -4.40 10.95
C MET A 1 22.77 -3.76 10.87
N THR A 2 22.03 -3.71 11.97
CA THR A 2 20.75 -2.99 12.02
C THR A 2 21.06 -1.59 12.50
N ILE A 3 20.84 -0.59 11.65
CA ILE A 3 21.03 0.80 12.03
C ILE A 3 19.83 1.21 12.88
N ASP A 4 20.10 1.62 14.12
CA ASP A 4 19.08 2.22 14.97
C ASP A 4 18.84 3.67 14.54
N ARG A 5 17.81 3.86 13.70
CA ARG A 5 17.43 5.16 13.16
C ARG A 5 16.96 6.12 14.27
N GLN A 6 16.36 5.61 15.34
CA GLN A 6 15.89 6.43 16.45
C GLN A 6 17.07 6.99 17.24
N ALA A 7 18.05 6.16 17.55
CA ALA A 7 19.29 6.60 18.21
C ALA A 7 20.06 7.63 17.35
N LEU A 8 20.04 7.49 16.02
CA LEU A 8 20.61 8.50 15.13
C LEU A 8 19.84 9.82 15.15
N ARG A 9 18.49 9.78 15.08
CA ARG A 9 17.66 11.00 15.19
C ARG A 9 17.95 11.73 16.49
N GLU A 10 17.99 11.04 17.62
CA GLU A 10 18.29 11.64 18.92
C GLU A 10 19.70 12.26 18.97
N ARG A 11 20.69 11.60 18.39
CA ARG A 11 22.08 12.08 18.37
C ARG A 11 22.26 13.35 17.54
N TYR A 12 21.60 13.43 16.39
CA TYR A 12 21.72 14.55 15.45
C TYR A 12 20.63 15.62 15.65
N SER A 13 19.74 15.43 16.62
CA SER A 13 18.79 16.46 17.02
C SER A 13 19.47 17.62 17.76
N PRO A 14 18.95 18.85 17.65
CA PRO A 14 19.41 19.99 18.43
C PRO A 14 19.42 19.69 19.92
N LYS A 15 20.53 20.03 20.59
CA LYS A 15 20.64 19.84 22.04
C LYS A 15 19.91 20.95 22.79
N PRO A 16 19.15 20.63 23.85
CA PRO A 16 18.49 21.65 24.66
C PRO A 16 19.51 22.53 25.37
N VAL A 17 19.10 23.76 25.68
CA VAL A 17 19.91 24.71 26.45
C VAL A 17 20.15 24.12 27.86
N PRO A 18 21.41 24.06 28.32
CA PRO A 18 21.70 23.55 29.65
C PRO A 18 21.20 24.50 30.74
N LYS A 19 20.84 23.92 31.88
CA LYS A 19 20.49 24.66 33.09
C LYS A 19 21.74 24.90 33.95
N CYS A 20 21.76 26.02 34.65
CA CYS A 20 22.82 26.36 35.58
C CYS A 20 22.84 25.37 36.74
N HIS A 21 23.99 24.77 37.03
CA HIS A 21 24.13 23.84 38.15
C HIS A 21 24.14 24.52 39.53
N ILE A 22 24.27 25.85 39.57
CA ILE A 22 24.29 26.64 40.81
C ILE A 22 22.87 27.10 41.20
N CYS A 23 22.10 27.64 40.26
CA CYS A 23 20.76 28.17 40.54
C CYS A 23 19.60 27.48 39.79
N GLY A 24 19.87 26.60 38.83
CA GLY A 24 18.84 25.90 38.06
C GLY A 24 18.23 26.66 36.88
N GLU A 25 18.55 27.95 36.72
CA GLU A 25 18.04 28.79 35.63
C GLU A 25 18.61 28.41 34.26
N GLU A 26 17.86 28.66 33.19
CA GLU A 26 18.35 28.46 31.82
C GLU A 26 19.55 29.36 31.53
N MET A 27 20.59 28.76 30.95
CA MET A 27 21.81 29.47 30.65
C MET A 27 21.71 30.19 29.31
N THR A 28 22.51 31.24 29.12
CA THR A 28 22.57 31.97 27.86
C THR A 28 23.89 31.67 27.13
N ILE A 29 23.85 31.72 25.79
CA ILE A 29 25.03 31.51 24.95
C ILE A 29 26.00 32.67 25.13
N GLN A 30 27.24 32.38 25.52
CA GLN A 30 28.30 33.37 25.69
C GLN A 30 29.27 33.38 24.51
N ARG A 31 29.50 32.20 23.92
CA ARG A 31 30.39 32.04 22.78
C ARG A 31 29.99 30.84 21.94
N ILE A 32 30.02 31.01 20.63
CA ILE A 32 29.93 29.93 19.65
C ILE A 32 31.26 29.86 18.90
N SER A 33 31.86 28.68 18.88
CA SER A 33 33.08 28.39 18.12
C SER A 33 32.88 27.09 17.36
N ALA A 34 32.34 27.20 16.13
CA ALA A 34 31.87 26.06 15.34
C ALA A 34 30.91 25.17 16.16
N SER A 35 31.24 23.89 16.36
CA SER A 35 30.43 22.95 17.14
C SER A 35 30.52 23.13 18.65
N ARG A 36 31.38 24.01 19.17
CA ARG A 36 31.51 24.24 20.62
C ARG A 36 30.71 25.46 21.03
N ILE A 37 29.66 25.25 21.81
CA ILE A 37 28.81 26.30 22.37
C ILE A 37 29.12 26.41 23.86
N THR A 38 29.60 27.58 24.29
CA THR A 38 29.80 27.88 25.71
C THR A 38 28.57 28.61 26.24
N TYR A 39 27.93 28.02 27.24
CA TYR A 39 26.82 28.58 28.00
C TYR A 39 27.34 29.16 29.32
N GLY A 40 26.71 30.24 29.78
CA GLY A 40 26.98 30.87 31.08
C GLY A 40 25.68 31.36 31.73
N CYS A 41 25.61 31.31 33.05
CA CYS A 41 24.50 31.90 33.79
C CYS A 41 24.83 33.35 34.12
N THR A 42 24.31 34.26 33.31
CA THR A 42 24.53 35.71 33.47
C THR A 42 23.71 36.32 34.60
N GLY A 43 22.64 35.65 35.06
CA GLY A 43 21.70 36.21 36.03
C GLY A 43 21.00 37.48 35.52
N ALA A 44 21.03 37.71 34.21
CA ALA A 44 20.47 38.86 33.53
C ALA A 44 19.08 38.54 33.00
N THR A 45 18.11 39.38 33.33
CA THR A 45 16.78 39.40 32.73
C THR A 45 16.68 40.60 31.80
N TYR A 46 15.95 40.43 30.70
CA TYR A 46 15.73 41.48 29.70
C TYR A 46 14.25 41.85 29.70
N ASP A 47 13.95 43.12 29.91
CA ASP A 47 12.61 43.69 29.77
C ASP A 47 12.64 44.98 28.92
N ASP A 48 11.49 45.64 28.78
CA ASP A 48 11.36 46.87 27.98
C ASP A 48 12.19 48.06 28.54
N LYS A 49 12.73 47.94 29.76
CA LYS A 49 13.59 48.96 30.42
C LYS A 49 15.07 48.60 30.34
N GLY A 50 15.42 47.44 29.82
CA GLY A 50 16.79 47.03 29.53
C GLY A 50 17.20 45.74 30.25
N CYS A 51 18.50 45.65 30.52
CA CYS A 51 19.10 44.49 31.18
C CYS A 51 19.14 44.72 32.70
N HIS A 52 18.56 43.80 33.46
CA HIS A 52 18.54 43.82 34.92
C HIS A 52 19.18 42.55 35.47
N TYR A 53 19.99 42.69 36.53
CA TYR A 53 20.62 41.56 37.20
C TYR A 53 19.87 41.26 38.50
N ALA A 54 19.78 39.98 38.87
CA ALA A 54 19.27 39.60 40.18
C ALA A 54 20.11 40.20 41.33
N GLU A 55 19.53 40.29 42.52
CA GLU A 55 20.19 40.94 43.66
C GLU A 55 21.55 40.26 43.98
N GLY A 56 22.60 41.08 44.10
CA GLY A 56 23.98 40.59 44.31
C GLY A 56 24.67 40.02 43.06
N ARG A 57 24.02 40.04 41.90
CA ARG A 57 24.61 39.63 40.61
C ARG A 57 25.13 40.83 39.84
N SER A 58 26.17 40.61 39.05
CA SER A 58 26.68 41.63 38.12
C SER A 58 27.29 40.98 36.88
N ILE A 59 27.68 41.81 35.90
CA ILE A 59 28.34 41.28 34.70
C ILE A 59 29.65 40.57 35.07
N ALA A 60 29.79 39.34 34.61
CA ALA A 60 30.96 38.49 34.86
C ALA A 60 31.31 38.29 36.35
N ASP A 61 30.29 38.13 37.20
CA ASP A 61 30.47 37.75 38.61
C ASP A 61 30.99 36.31 38.81
N ASP A 62 31.35 35.96 40.04
CA ASP A 62 31.84 34.62 40.39
C ASP A 62 30.85 33.52 39.98
N HIS A 63 29.55 33.79 40.07
CA HIS A 63 28.51 32.87 39.61
C HIS A 63 28.62 32.66 38.10
N TYR A 64 28.75 33.73 37.33
CA TYR A 64 28.97 33.64 35.89
C TYR A 64 30.20 32.80 35.58
N GLU A 65 31.35 33.06 36.21
CA GLU A 65 32.59 32.32 35.93
C GLU A 65 32.45 30.83 36.28
N GLN A 66 31.91 30.52 37.46
CA GLN A 66 31.74 29.14 37.93
C GLN A 66 30.67 28.38 37.16
N SER A 67 29.65 29.07 36.64
CA SER A 67 28.53 28.42 35.93
C SER A 67 28.88 27.92 34.53
N ARG A 68 30.00 28.37 33.93
CA ARG A 68 30.28 28.14 32.49
C ARG A 68 30.41 26.66 32.14
N VAL A 69 29.67 26.25 31.12
CA VAL A 69 29.75 24.91 30.53
C VAL A 69 29.95 25.02 29.03
N THR A 70 30.76 24.12 28.45
CA THR A 70 30.90 24.03 26.99
C THR A 70 30.28 22.73 26.51
N VAL A 71 29.29 22.83 25.64
CA VAL A 71 28.61 21.72 25.00
C VAL A 71 29.12 21.61 23.57
N VAL A 72 29.44 20.39 23.13
CA VAL A 72 29.68 20.11 21.72
C VAL A 72 28.35 19.80 21.07
N ASP A 73 27.88 20.67 20.19
CA ASP A 73 26.72 20.45 19.37
C ASP A 73 27.13 19.68 18.11
N VAL A 74 26.53 18.50 17.95
CA VAL A 74 26.71 17.62 16.79
C VAL A 74 25.40 17.48 16.01
N SER A 75 24.43 18.37 16.29
CA SER A 75 23.18 18.39 15.55
C SER A 75 23.44 18.70 14.08
N ASP A 76 22.73 17.98 13.22
CA ASP A 76 22.92 18.06 11.78
C ASP A 76 21.55 17.91 11.11
N PRO A 77 20.96 19.00 10.59
CA PRO A 77 19.65 18.95 9.95
C PRO A 77 19.68 18.13 8.65
N ASP A 78 20.82 18.04 7.96
CA ASP A 78 20.93 17.29 6.70
C ASP A 78 20.88 15.79 6.99
N VAL A 79 21.50 15.34 8.09
CA VAL A 79 21.38 13.93 8.52
C VAL A 79 19.94 13.57 8.88
N LEU A 80 19.20 14.47 9.54
CA LEU A 80 17.79 14.24 9.87
C LEU A 80 16.92 14.16 8.60
N ALA A 81 17.15 15.07 7.64
CA ALA A 81 16.46 15.04 6.36
C ALA A 81 16.73 13.75 5.58
N LEU A 82 17.98 13.27 5.57
CA LEU A 82 18.34 11.98 4.97
C LEU A 82 17.67 10.79 5.66
N LEU A 83 17.46 10.84 6.97
CA LEU A 83 16.71 9.81 7.70
C LEU A 83 15.23 9.82 7.33
N ASP A 84 14.62 11.00 7.17
CA ASP A 84 13.24 11.16 6.69
C ASP A 84 13.07 10.60 5.27
N GLU A 85 13.97 10.96 4.35
CA GLU A 85 13.96 10.44 2.97
C GLU A 85 14.11 8.92 2.94
N LEU A 86 15.04 8.37 3.73
CA LEU A 86 15.26 6.94 3.81
C LEU A 86 14.02 6.21 4.34
N GLU A 87 13.39 6.75 5.39
CA GLU A 87 12.17 6.18 5.97
C GLU A 87 11.01 6.18 4.95
N ALA A 88 10.83 7.29 4.23
CA ALA A 88 9.84 7.42 3.16
C ALA A 88 10.08 6.40 2.03
N GLU A 89 11.32 6.26 1.56
CA GLU A 89 11.67 5.31 0.50
C GLU A 89 11.47 3.85 0.96
N THR A 90 11.84 3.54 2.20
CA THR A 90 11.60 2.19 2.75
C THR A 90 10.10 1.88 2.84
N GLY A 91 9.29 2.83 3.31
CA GLY A 91 7.83 2.68 3.35
C GLY A 91 7.22 2.54 1.95
N TYR A 92 7.70 3.32 0.97
CA TYR A 92 7.27 3.20 -0.42
C TYR A 92 7.59 1.81 -0.99
N ARG A 93 8.81 1.31 -0.80
CA ARG A 93 9.24 0.00 -1.27
C ARG A 93 8.43 -1.14 -0.64
N GLU A 94 8.17 -1.07 0.66
CA GLU A 94 7.32 -2.04 1.37
C GLU A 94 5.88 -2.00 0.85
N GLY A 95 5.32 -0.81 0.65
CA GLY A 95 3.99 -0.63 0.05
C GLY A 95 3.91 -1.18 -1.38
N ALA A 96 4.93 -0.93 -2.20
CA ALA A 96 5.03 -1.44 -3.57
C ALA A 96 5.09 -2.98 -3.60
N PHE A 97 5.82 -3.60 -2.68
CA PHE A 97 5.87 -5.05 -2.55
C PHE A 97 4.51 -5.65 -2.19
N ILE A 98 3.82 -5.07 -1.20
CA ILE A 98 2.46 -5.49 -0.82
C ILE A 98 1.48 -5.35 -2.01
N ALA A 99 1.55 -4.23 -2.74
CA ALA A 99 0.73 -4.01 -3.92
C ALA A 99 1.01 -5.05 -5.02
N CYS A 100 2.29 -5.34 -5.29
CA CYS A 100 2.70 -6.35 -6.27
C CYS A 100 2.15 -7.73 -5.93
N ASN A 101 2.28 -8.17 -4.67
CA ASN A 101 1.73 -9.46 -4.23
C ASN A 101 0.21 -9.51 -4.38
N ARG A 102 -0.49 -8.43 -4.00
CA ARG A 102 -1.95 -8.35 -4.17
C ARG A 102 -2.38 -8.45 -5.62
N TRP A 103 -1.65 -7.79 -6.53
CA TRP A 103 -1.88 -7.91 -7.97
C TRP A 103 -1.63 -9.34 -8.45
N HIS A 104 -0.55 -9.96 -8.02
CA HIS A 104 -0.21 -11.34 -8.38
C HIS A 104 -1.30 -12.34 -7.96
N ASP A 105 -1.86 -12.22 -6.75
CA ASP A 105 -2.97 -13.06 -6.31
C ASP A 105 -4.24 -12.83 -7.15
N LYS A 106 -4.50 -11.58 -7.55
CA LYS A 106 -5.62 -11.24 -8.44
C LYS A 106 -5.44 -11.84 -9.83
N PHE A 107 -4.24 -11.80 -10.39
CA PHE A 107 -3.95 -12.44 -11.68
C PHE A 107 -4.20 -13.95 -11.63
N ARG A 108 -3.72 -14.62 -10.58
CA ARG A 108 -3.97 -16.06 -10.39
C ARG A 108 -5.47 -16.36 -10.30
N GLU A 109 -6.22 -15.61 -9.50
CA GLU A 109 -7.67 -15.78 -9.37
C GLU A 109 -8.38 -15.61 -10.73
N THR A 110 -7.92 -14.67 -11.56
CA THR A 110 -8.48 -14.47 -12.90
C THR A 110 -8.11 -15.59 -13.88
N GLU A 111 -6.90 -16.13 -13.79
CA GLU A 111 -6.47 -17.28 -14.60
C GLU A 111 -7.30 -18.53 -14.25
N ASP A 112 -7.49 -18.82 -12.96
CA ASP A 112 -8.31 -19.95 -12.51
C ASP A 112 -9.76 -19.84 -13.00
N LYS A 113 -10.32 -18.62 -12.96
CA LYS A 113 -11.66 -18.32 -13.47
C LYS A 113 -11.74 -18.48 -14.99
N LEU A 114 -10.71 -18.03 -15.71
CA LEU A 114 -10.62 -18.17 -17.15
C LEU A 114 -10.58 -19.65 -17.55
N GLU A 115 -9.71 -20.44 -16.93
CA GLU A 115 -9.61 -21.88 -17.19
C GLU A 115 -10.95 -22.59 -16.90
N CYS A 116 -11.61 -22.26 -15.78
CA CYS A 116 -12.93 -22.80 -15.47
C CYS A 116 -13.99 -22.43 -16.51
N ALA A 117 -13.98 -21.18 -17.00
CA ALA A 117 -14.91 -20.71 -18.02
C ALA A 117 -14.65 -21.40 -19.37
N GLU A 118 -13.39 -21.49 -19.80
CA GLU A 118 -12.98 -22.17 -21.02
C GLU A 118 -13.38 -23.65 -20.99
N ARG A 119 -13.13 -24.35 -19.87
CA ARG A 119 -13.57 -25.74 -19.69
C ARG A 119 -15.10 -25.86 -19.79
N ARG A 120 -15.84 -24.93 -19.19
CA ARG A 120 -17.31 -24.95 -19.26
C ARG A 120 -17.82 -24.68 -20.67
N ILE A 121 -17.19 -23.77 -21.41
CA ILE A 121 -17.51 -23.51 -22.81
C ILE A 121 -17.25 -24.77 -23.65
N ALA A 122 -16.08 -25.40 -23.51
CA ALA A 122 -15.76 -26.64 -24.21
C ALA A 122 -16.76 -27.76 -23.91
N GLU A 123 -17.19 -27.90 -22.65
CA GLU A 123 -18.25 -28.85 -22.27
C GLU A 123 -19.56 -28.54 -22.99
N LEU A 124 -19.98 -27.27 -23.03
CA LEU A 124 -21.21 -26.85 -23.69
C LEU A 124 -21.15 -27.00 -25.21
N GLU A 125 -20.01 -26.70 -25.83
CA GLU A 125 -19.78 -26.86 -27.27
C GLU A 125 -19.70 -28.34 -27.70
N ALA A 126 -19.35 -29.24 -26.78
CA ALA A 126 -19.36 -30.68 -27.01
C ALA A 126 -20.77 -31.29 -26.90
N ARG A 127 -21.71 -30.63 -26.20
CA ARG A 127 -23.09 -31.11 -26.08
C ARG A 127 -23.76 -31.10 -27.45
N LYS A 128 -24.53 -32.15 -27.71
CA LYS A 128 -25.36 -32.30 -28.91
C LYS A 128 -26.80 -32.55 -28.51
N VAL A 129 -27.73 -31.87 -29.15
CA VAL A 129 -29.17 -32.15 -29.01
C VAL A 129 -29.46 -33.52 -29.61
N ASN A 130 -30.19 -34.36 -28.87
CA ASN A 130 -30.61 -35.65 -29.39
C ASN A 130 -32.00 -35.52 -30.02
N LEU A 131 -32.04 -35.43 -31.35
CA LEU A 131 -33.28 -35.36 -32.11
C LEU A 131 -33.20 -36.33 -33.28
N SER A 132 -33.79 -37.53 -33.09
CA SER A 132 -33.71 -38.62 -34.05
C SER A 132 -34.42 -38.27 -35.35
N LYS A 133 -33.78 -38.53 -36.50
CA LYS A 133 -34.43 -38.48 -37.80
C LYS A 133 -35.01 -39.85 -38.13
N LEU A 134 -36.34 -39.92 -38.20
CA LEU A 134 -37.08 -41.13 -38.55
C LEU A 134 -37.75 -40.95 -39.91
N SER A 135 -37.86 -42.04 -40.65
CA SER A 135 -38.64 -42.08 -41.89
C SER A 135 -40.14 -42.10 -41.59
N VAL A 136 -40.93 -41.67 -42.57
CA VAL A 136 -42.40 -41.69 -42.50
C VAL A 136 -42.90 -43.10 -42.14
N GLY A 137 -42.31 -44.14 -42.73
CA GLY A 137 -42.68 -45.53 -42.45
C GLY A 137 -42.39 -45.96 -41.00
N GLU A 138 -41.26 -45.55 -40.43
CA GLU A 138 -40.93 -45.81 -39.02
C GLU A 138 -41.89 -45.07 -38.09
N VAL A 139 -42.21 -43.81 -38.39
CA VAL A 139 -43.16 -43.02 -37.60
C VAL A 139 -44.56 -43.62 -37.67
N MET A 140 -45.02 -44.05 -38.85
CA MET A 140 -46.30 -44.76 -39.00
C MET A 140 -46.32 -46.05 -38.18
N HIS A 141 -45.23 -46.83 -38.23
CA HIS A 141 -45.13 -48.09 -37.50
C HIS A 141 -45.16 -47.90 -35.98
N MET A 142 -44.40 -46.93 -35.45
CA MET A 142 -44.36 -46.67 -34.01
C MET A 142 -45.63 -46.02 -33.48
N SER A 143 -46.22 -45.11 -34.25
CA SER A 143 -47.31 -44.27 -33.78
C SER A 143 -48.69 -44.85 -34.06
N GLY A 144 -48.81 -45.75 -35.04
CA GLY A 144 -50.08 -46.35 -35.47
C GLY A 144 -51.01 -45.38 -36.21
N PHE A 145 -50.55 -44.16 -36.51
CA PHE A 145 -51.34 -43.13 -37.17
C PHE A 145 -51.22 -43.15 -38.70
N SER A 146 -52.05 -42.35 -39.36
CA SER A 146 -52.09 -42.22 -40.81
C SER A 146 -50.77 -41.71 -41.39
N ARG A 147 -50.60 -41.95 -42.69
CA ARG A 147 -49.46 -41.43 -43.45
C ARG A 147 -49.35 -39.91 -43.35
N ASP A 148 -50.45 -39.19 -43.48
CA ASP A 148 -50.48 -37.71 -43.40
C ASP A 148 -49.98 -37.19 -42.05
N TYR A 149 -50.33 -37.88 -40.95
CA TYR A 149 -49.81 -37.55 -39.63
C TYR A 149 -48.29 -37.76 -39.56
N ALA A 150 -47.80 -38.89 -40.05
CA ALA A 150 -46.38 -39.21 -40.05
C ALA A 150 -45.55 -38.26 -40.93
N GLU A 151 -46.08 -37.86 -42.09
CA GLU A 151 -45.48 -36.85 -42.96
C GLU A 151 -45.40 -35.48 -42.28
N GLY A 152 -46.47 -35.06 -41.60
CA GLY A 152 -46.49 -33.84 -40.79
C GLY A 152 -45.48 -33.86 -39.64
N TRP A 153 -45.35 -34.98 -38.94
CA TRP A 153 -44.36 -35.15 -37.88
C TRP A 153 -42.93 -35.06 -38.42
N CYS A 154 -42.62 -35.75 -39.52
CA CYS A 154 -41.28 -35.70 -40.13
C CYS A 154 -40.94 -34.28 -40.61
N ALA A 155 -41.89 -33.57 -41.23
CA ALA A 155 -41.70 -32.19 -41.66
C ALA A 155 -41.45 -31.23 -40.48
N GLY A 156 -42.21 -31.39 -39.39
CA GLY A 156 -42.01 -30.62 -38.17
C GLY A 156 -40.66 -30.90 -37.51
N ASN A 157 -40.23 -32.17 -37.49
CA ASN A 157 -38.95 -32.59 -36.96
C ASN A 157 -37.77 -32.03 -37.78
N ASP A 158 -37.87 -32.06 -39.11
CA ASP A 158 -36.87 -31.48 -40.00
C ASP A 158 -36.77 -29.95 -39.84
N ASN A 159 -37.90 -29.25 -39.66
CA ASN A 159 -37.91 -27.82 -39.35
C ASN A 159 -37.26 -27.52 -37.99
N ALA A 160 -37.55 -28.32 -36.96
CA ALA A 160 -36.90 -28.16 -35.65
C ALA A 160 -35.38 -28.37 -35.74
N ILE A 161 -34.91 -29.39 -36.48
CA ILE A 161 -33.47 -29.61 -36.71
C ILE A 161 -32.86 -28.42 -37.46
N HIS A 162 -33.54 -27.86 -38.46
CA HIS A 162 -33.07 -26.68 -39.19
C HIS A 162 -32.88 -25.48 -38.27
N GLU A 163 -33.87 -25.15 -37.44
CA GLU A 163 -33.79 -24.00 -36.53
C GLU A 163 -32.72 -24.17 -35.45
N ILE A 164 -32.56 -25.39 -34.91
CA ILE A 164 -31.49 -25.71 -33.94
C ILE A 164 -30.11 -25.48 -34.56
N ARG A 165 -29.93 -25.88 -35.82
CA ARG A 165 -28.69 -25.65 -36.58
C ARG A 165 -28.48 -24.18 -36.91
N ALA A 166 -29.52 -23.46 -37.29
CA ALA A 166 -29.45 -22.02 -37.55
C ALA A 166 -28.99 -21.25 -36.29
N ALA A 167 -29.33 -21.76 -35.10
CA ALA A 167 -28.84 -21.24 -33.82
C ALA A 167 -27.40 -21.67 -33.46
N GLY A 168 -26.71 -22.44 -34.30
CA GLY A 168 -25.33 -22.90 -34.09
C GLY A 168 -25.20 -24.10 -33.13
N ILE A 169 -26.28 -24.81 -32.83
CA ILE A 169 -26.29 -25.94 -31.90
C ILE A 169 -26.16 -27.27 -32.67
N LYS A 170 -25.29 -28.15 -32.21
CA LYS A 170 -25.04 -29.47 -32.82
C LYS A 170 -26.18 -30.45 -32.50
N VAL A 171 -26.54 -31.30 -33.47
CA VAL A 171 -27.55 -32.38 -33.31
C VAL A 171 -26.87 -33.76 -33.48
N LYS A 172 -27.26 -34.77 -32.70
CA LYS A 172 -26.74 -36.15 -32.81
C LYS A 172 -27.19 -36.80 -34.12
N GLY A 173 -26.31 -37.62 -34.71
CA GLY A 173 -26.59 -38.32 -35.97
C GLY A 173 -26.12 -37.56 -37.22
N GLU A 174 -25.41 -36.44 -37.03
CA GLU A 174 -24.37 -35.98 -37.95
C GLU A 174 -23.16 -36.93 -37.95
#